data_AF-A0A7C4AY83-F1
#
_entry.id   AF-A0A7C4AY83-F1
#
_cell.length_a   1.000
_cell.length_b   1.000
_cell.length_c   1.000
_cell.angle_alpha   90.00
_cell.angle_beta   90.00
_cell.angle_gamma   90.00
#
_symmetry.space_group_name_H-M   'P 1'
#
loop_
_entity.id
_entity.type
_entity.pdbx_description
1 polymer ?
#
loop_
_entity_poly.entity_id
_entity_poly.type
_entity_poly.pdbx_seq_one_letter_code
_entity_poly.pdbx_strand_id
1 'polypeptide(L)' 'MKYVIGIDGGGTKTQAALLRLNGELASHDETGPSNYHNVGVE' A
#
# COMPACT_ATOMS: atom_id res chain seq x y z
N MET A 1 6.47 14.25 -14.69
CA MET A 1 6.61 12.78 -14.60
C MET A 1 5.30 12.20 -14.07
N LYS A 2 4.89 10.99 -14.50
CA LYS A 2 3.63 10.36 -14.09
C LYS A 2 3.91 9.00 -13.48
N TYR A 3 3.13 8.65 -12.46
CA TYR A 3 3.23 7.41 -11.71
C TYR A 3 1.83 6.82 -11.48
N VAL A 4 1.78 5.53 -11.21
CA VAL A 4 0.61 4.82 -10.69
C VAL A 4 1.00 4.20 -9.36
N ILE A 5 0.11 4.25 -8.37
CA ILE A 5 0.30 3.56 -7.10
C ILE A 5 -0.81 2.51 -6.93
N GLY A 6 -0.41 1.29 -6.62
CA GLY A 6 -1.32 0.24 -6.17
C GLY A 6 -1.25 0.15 -4.65
N ILE A 7 -2.42 0.12 -3.99
CA ILE A 7 -2.53 -0.05 -2.54
C ILE A 7 -3.37 -1.30 -2.26
N ASP A 8 -2.82 -2.23 -1.49
CA ASP A 8 -3.53 -3.39 -0.92
C ASP A 8 -3.68 -3.18 0.58
N GLY A 9 -4.88 -2.74 0.99
CA GLY A 9 -5.21 -2.43 2.38
C GLY A 9 -5.91 -3.59 3.07
N GLY A 10 -5.29 -4.13 4.13
CA GLY A 10 -5.79 -5.27 4.90
C GLY A 10 -5.98 -4.99 6.39
N GLY A 11 -6.45 -6.02 7.10
CA GLY A 11 -6.63 -6.00 8.56
C GLY A 11 -5.35 -6.21 9.37
N THR A 12 -4.29 -6.76 8.78
CA THR A 12 -2.99 -6.97 9.46
C THR A 12 -1.91 -6.02 8.97
N LYS A 13 -1.98 -5.65 7.69
CA LYS A 13 -0.99 -4.82 7.04
C LYS A 13 -1.55 -4.15 5.79
N THR A 14 -0.82 -3.17 5.31
CA THR A 14 -1.08 -2.45 4.07
C THR A 14 0.18 -2.46 3.23
N GLN A 15 0.07 -2.82 1.95
CA GLN A 15 1.18 -2.75 1.02
C GLN A 15 0.94 -1.72 -0.06
N ALA A 16 2.01 -1.05 -0.47
CA ALA A 16 1.97 -0.05 -1.53
C ALA A 16 3.10 -0.29 -2.54
N ALA A 17 2.78 -0.23 -3.84
CA ALA A 17 3.77 -0.27 -4.90
C ALA A 17 3.59 0.95 -5.82
N LEU A 18 4.67 1.72 -6.00
CA LEU A 18 4.73 2.86 -6.92
C LEU A 18 5.40 2.41 -8.22
N LEU A 19 4.71 2.57 -9.34
CA LEU A 19 5.21 2.22 -10.65
C LEU A 19 5.27 3.46 -11.54
N ARG A 20 6.26 3.47 -12.42
CA ARG A 20 6.24 4.34 -13.61
C ARG A 20 5.20 3.81 -14.61
N LEU A 21 4.77 4.65 -15.54
CA LEU A 21 3.77 4.25 -16.55
C LEU A 21 4.22 3.13 -17.49
N ASN A 22 5.52 2.84 -17.57
CA ASN A 22 6.08 1.71 -18.33
C ASN A 22 6.07 0.38 -17.56
N GLY A 23 5.52 0.36 -16.33
CA GLY A 23 5.50 -0.83 -15.47
C GLY A 23 6.76 -1.06 -14.63
N GLU A 24 7.76 -0.16 -14.70
CA GLU A 24 8.94 -0.22 -13.83
C GLU A 24 8.53 0.09 -12.38
N LEU A 25 8.94 -0.78 -11.45
CA LEU A 25 8.78 -0.56 -10.01
C LEU A 25 9.74 0.54 -9.55
N ALA A 26 9.18 1.66 -9.08
CA ALA A 26 9.95 2.77 -8.52
C ALA A 26 10.20 2.59 -7.02
N SER A 27 9.20 2.09 -6.28
CA SER A 27 9.32 1.77 -4.85
C SER A 27 8.22 0.81 -4.40
N HIS A 28 8.47 0.11 -3.30
CA HIS A 28 7.50 -0.72 -2.58
C HIS A 28 7.69 -0.52 -1.08
N ASP A 29 6.58 -0.53 -0.32
CA ASP A 29 6.61 -0.43 1.13
C ASP A 29 5.45 -1.20 1.79
N GLU A 30 5.63 -1.58 3.05
CA GLU A 30 4.64 -2.26 3.88
C GLU A 30 4.50 -1.52 5.22
N THR A 31 3.26 -1.27 5.62
CA THR A 31 2.93 -0.68 6.92
C THR A 31 1.86 -1.49 7.64
N GLY A 32 1.46 -1.02 8.82
CA GLY A 32 0.42 -1.62 9.62
C GLY A 32 -0.96 -1.66 8.94
N PRO A 33 -1.96 -2.19 9.65
CA PRO A 33 -3.32 -2.30 9.13
C PRO A 33 -3.91 -0.97 8.68
N SER A 34 -4.69 -0.99 7.60
CA SER A 34 -5.51 0.16 7.16
C SER A 34 -7.00 -0.04 7.36
N ASN A 35 -7.42 -1.22 7.84
CA ASN A 35 -8.83 -1.48 8.13
C ASN A 35 -9.28 -0.67 9.36
N TYR A 36 -10.14 0.33 9.14
CA TYR A 36 -10.71 1.17 10.20
C TYR A 36 -11.58 0.40 11.20
N HIS A 37 -12.08 -0.78 10.83
CA HIS A 37 -12.77 -1.71 11.73
C HIS A 37 -11.82 -2.60 12.54
N ASN A 38 -10.52 -2.31 12.59
CA ASN A 38 -9.64 -2.90 13.58
C ASN A 38 -9.95 -2.36 14.98
N VAL A 39 -11.09 -2.78 15.53
CA VAL A 39 -11.41 -2.68 16.95
C VAL A 39 -10.60 -3.73 17.71
N GLY A 40 -9.75 -3.30 18.65
CA GLY A 40 -8.98 -4.20 19.54
C GLY A 40 -7.45 -4.16 19.40
N VAL A 41 -6.87 -3.14 18.75
CA VAL A 41 -5.40 -2.95 18.64
C VAL A 41 -4.90 -1.78 19.52
N GLU A 42 -5.72 -1.30 20.46
CA GLU A 42 -5.25 -0.42 21.56
C GLU A 42 -4.56 -1.25 22.65
#